data_AF-A0A969YFC0-F1
#
_entry.id   AF-A0A969YFC0-F1
#
_cell.length_a   1.000
_cell.length_b   1.000
_cell.length_c   1.000
_cell.angle_alpha   90.00
_cell.angle_beta   90.00
_cell.angle_gamma   90.00
#
_symmetry.space_group_name_H-M   'P 1'
#
loop_
_entity.id
_entity.type
_entity.pdbx_description
1 polymer ?
#
loop_
_entity_poly.entity_id
_entity_poly.type
_entity_poly.pdbx_seq_one_letter_code
_entity_poly.pdbx_strand_id
1 'polypeptide(L)'
;MTIIQKRKVVYLREKGESYAAIASAIGVSENTVKSYCRRSGLGSGAVAQIMQAVGEACGYCGEPLHHTPGAKKKRFCSDHCRMRWWAKHPEAIHRKAIYHFTCSTCGKPFESYGNSHRQYCSRACYGLDRRHNNG
;
A
#
# COMPACT_ATOMS: atom_id res chain seq x y z
N MET A 1 3.91 28.89 -12.23
CA MET A 1 3.90 27.70 -11.36
C MET A 1 4.24 28.13 -9.94
N THR A 2 3.30 28.05 -9.02
CA THR A 2 3.50 28.41 -7.59
C THR A 2 4.38 27.38 -6.87
N ILE A 3 4.87 27.70 -5.67
CA ILE A 3 5.66 26.78 -4.84
C ILE A 3 4.86 25.49 -4.55
N ILE A 4 3.57 25.63 -4.24
CA ILE A 4 2.67 24.51 -3.96
C ILE A 4 2.50 23.62 -5.21
N GLN A 5 2.27 24.23 -6.38
CA GLN A 5 2.17 23.49 -7.64
C GLN A 5 3.48 22.76 -7.98
N LYS A 6 4.64 23.40 -7.80
CA LYS A 6 5.96 22.78 -8.02
C LYS A 6 6.15 21.53 -7.14
N ARG A 7 5.88 21.64 -5.82
CA ARG A 7 5.95 20.49 -4.90
C ARG A 7 5.04 19.34 -5.34
N LYS A 8 3.83 19.67 -5.79
CA LYS A 8 2.85 18.67 -6.24
C LYS A 8 3.28 17.99 -7.55
N VAL A 9 3.90 18.72 -8.48
CA VAL A 9 4.49 18.13 -9.70
C VAL A 9 5.60 17.13 -9.35
N VAL A 10 6.52 17.48 -8.44
CA VAL A 10 7.61 16.58 -8.00
C VAL A 10 7.03 15.28 -7.44
N TYR A 11 6.16 15.38 -6.45
CA TYR A 11 5.55 14.23 -5.79
C TYR A 11 4.80 13.30 -6.76
N LEU A 12 4.00 13.87 -7.68
CA LEU A 12 3.25 13.07 -8.65
C LEU A 12 4.15 12.44 -9.71
N ARG A 13 5.24 13.10 -10.13
CA ARG A 13 6.21 12.51 -11.06
C ARG A 13 7.00 11.36 -10.44
N GLU A 14 7.38 11.46 -9.17
CA GLU A 14 8.03 10.37 -8.43
C GLU A 14 7.11 9.17 -8.28
N LYS A 15 5.80 9.40 -8.13
CA LYS A 15 4.77 8.34 -8.15
C LYS A 15 4.50 7.77 -9.54
N GLY A 16 5.03 8.38 -10.59
CA GLY A 16 4.90 7.89 -11.95
C GLY A 16 3.76 8.47 -12.77
N GLU A 17 3.08 9.50 -12.28
CA GLU A 17 1.97 10.12 -12.99
C GLU A 17 2.42 10.79 -14.30
N SER A 18 1.56 10.72 -15.32
CA SER A 18 1.80 11.35 -16.61
C SER A 18 1.71 12.88 -16.53
N TYR A 19 2.33 13.59 -17.48
CA TYR A 19 2.24 15.06 -17.51
C TYR A 19 0.80 15.55 -17.64
N ALA A 20 -0.03 14.85 -18.42
CA ALA A 20 -1.45 15.18 -18.59
C ALA A 20 -2.25 15.02 -17.29
N ALA A 21 -2.03 13.93 -16.55
CA ALA A 21 -2.68 13.71 -15.26
C ALA A 21 -2.30 14.79 -14.23
N ILE A 22 -1.01 15.15 -14.17
CA ILE A 22 -0.51 16.20 -13.29
C ILE A 22 -1.08 17.56 -13.66
N ALA A 23 -1.11 17.88 -14.96
CA ALA A 23 -1.65 19.13 -15.49
C ALA A 23 -3.11 19.33 -15.06
N SER A 24 -3.92 18.29 -15.22
CA SER A 24 -5.32 18.26 -14.77
C SER A 24 -5.42 18.44 -13.24
N ALA A 25 -4.61 17.72 -12.47
CA ALA A 25 -4.67 17.73 -11.01
C ALA A 25 -4.26 19.05 -10.34
N ILE A 26 -3.52 19.92 -11.04
CA ILE A 26 -3.05 21.22 -10.49
C ILE A 26 -3.54 22.43 -11.28
N GLY A 27 -4.38 22.21 -12.29
CA GLY A 27 -5.00 23.25 -13.10
C GLY A 27 -4.02 24.08 -13.93
N VAL A 28 -3.01 23.44 -14.53
CA VAL A 28 -2.04 24.12 -15.43
C VAL A 28 -1.94 23.41 -16.77
N SER A 29 -1.36 24.06 -17.77
CA SER A 29 -1.14 23.42 -19.07
C SER A 29 -0.11 22.28 -18.97
N GLU A 30 -0.31 21.22 -19.76
CA GLU A 30 0.65 20.12 -19.87
C GLU A 30 2.05 20.62 -20.30
N ASN A 31 2.11 21.64 -21.14
CA ASN A 31 3.36 22.28 -21.56
C ASN A 31 4.10 22.94 -20.40
N THR A 32 3.37 23.54 -19.45
CA THR A 32 3.96 24.09 -18.22
C THR A 32 4.58 22.98 -17.36
N VAL A 33 3.90 21.82 -17.25
CA VAL A 33 4.43 20.65 -16.53
C VAL A 33 5.67 20.09 -17.24
N LYS A 34 5.61 19.87 -18.57
CA LYS A 34 6.75 19.41 -19.39
C LYS A 34 7.97 20.30 -19.23
N SER A 35 7.81 21.62 -19.37
CA SER A 35 8.89 22.60 -19.24
C SER A 35 9.51 22.63 -17.84
N TYR A 36 8.70 22.45 -16.80
CA TYR A 36 9.19 22.37 -15.43
C TYR A 36 9.93 21.05 -15.17
N CYS A 37 9.36 19.92 -15.57
CA CYS A 37 9.96 18.59 -15.39
C CYS A 37 11.29 18.46 -16.12
N ARG A 38 11.39 18.97 -17.36
CA ARG A 38 12.65 18.95 -18.14
C ARG A 38 13.78 19.71 -17.44
N ARG A 39 13.48 20.89 -16.86
CA ARG A 39 14.48 21.72 -16.15
C ARG A 39 14.82 21.21 -14.76
N SER A 40 13.93 20.44 -14.16
CA SER A 40 14.07 19.93 -12.79
C SER A 40 14.54 18.48 -12.72
N GLY A 41 14.97 17.89 -13.85
CA GLY A 41 15.42 16.49 -13.90
C GLY A 41 14.32 15.44 -13.71
N LEU A 42 13.04 15.82 -13.86
CA LEU A 42 11.86 14.94 -13.74
C LEU A 42 11.31 14.49 -15.11
N GLY A 43 12.16 14.59 -16.15
CA GLY A 43 11.83 14.19 -17.51
C GLY A 43 11.45 12.72 -17.61
N SER A 44 10.85 12.33 -18.73
CA SER A 44 10.34 10.96 -18.90
C SER A 44 11.44 9.91 -18.81
N GLY A 45 12.66 10.23 -19.26
CA GLY A 45 13.83 9.35 -19.11
C GLY A 45 14.29 9.20 -17.66
N ALA A 46 14.30 10.28 -16.88
CA ALA A 46 14.64 10.21 -15.46
C ALA A 46 13.60 9.45 -14.64
N VAL A 47 12.30 9.65 -14.92
CA VAL A 47 11.23 8.86 -14.29
C VAL A 47 11.26 7.41 -14.77
N ALA A 48 11.61 7.13 -16.02
CA ALA A 48 11.81 5.76 -16.50
C ALA A 48 12.97 5.05 -15.78
N GLN A 49 14.06 5.77 -15.47
CA GLN A 49 15.18 5.25 -14.67
C GLN A 49 14.78 5.02 -13.20
N ILE A 50 14.04 5.96 -12.60
CA ILE A 50 13.46 5.78 -11.25
C ILE A 50 12.53 4.57 -11.25
N MET A 51 11.67 4.40 -12.25
CA MET A 51 10.78 3.26 -12.40
C MET A 51 11.50 1.94 -12.70
N GLN A 52 12.58 1.96 -13.47
CA GLN A 52 13.43 0.78 -13.68
C GLN A 52 14.12 0.37 -12.37
N ALA A 53 14.49 1.32 -11.51
CA ALA A 53 15.00 1.04 -10.18
C ALA A 53 13.92 0.47 -9.23
N VAL A 54 12.63 0.62 -9.55
CA VAL A 54 11.53 -0.01 -8.81
C VAL A 54 11.56 -1.51 -9.08
N GLY A 55 12.19 -2.25 -8.16
CA GLY A 55 12.41 -3.69 -8.28
C GLY A 55 13.89 -4.04 -8.19
N GLU A 56 14.78 -3.17 -8.65
CA GLU A 56 16.23 -3.39 -8.58
C GLU A 56 16.80 -2.97 -7.21
N ALA A 57 16.06 -2.20 -6.41
CA ALA A 57 16.42 -1.81 -5.05
C ALA A 57 15.35 -2.24 -4.02
N CYS A 58 15.80 -2.49 -2.79
CA CYS A 58 14.95 -2.88 -1.67
C CYS A 58 14.00 -1.74 -1.33
N GLY A 59 12.69 -2.03 -1.32
CA GLY A 59 11.65 -1.04 -1.01
C GLY A 59 11.69 -0.47 0.42
N TYR A 60 12.59 -0.95 1.28
CA TYR A 60 12.80 -0.43 2.63
C TYR A 60 14.16 0.24 2.83
N CYS A 61 15.28 -0.47 2.61
CA CYS A 61 16.62 0.05 2.86
C CYS A 61 17.28 0.69 1.63
N GLY A 62 16.74 0.49 0.42
CA GLY A 62 17.31 1.00 -0.82
C GLY A 62 18.50 0.21 -1.38
N GLU A 63 18.96 -0.84 -0.70
CA GLU A 63 20.05 -1.68 -1.19
C GLU A 63 19.67 -2.44 -2.48
N PRO A 64 20.61 -2.65 -3.41
CA PRO A 64 20.35 -3.43 -4.62
C PRO A 64 19.82 -4.85 -4.33
N LEU A 65 18.85 -5.30 -5.11
CA LEU A 65 18.25 -6.62 -5.00
C LEU A 65 18.88 -7.59 -5.99
N HIS A 66 19.43 -8.69 -5.46
CA HIS A 66 19.76 -9.85 -6.28
C HIS A 66 18.50 -10.66 -6.60
N HIS A 67 18.10 -10.63 -7.87
CA HIS A 67 17.02 -11.46 -8.42
C HIS A 67 17.55 -12.80 -8.90
N THR A 68 16.78 -13.87 -8.64
CA THR A 68 17.08 -15.20 -9.17
C THR A 68 16.38 -15.34 -10.53
N PRO A 69 17.10 -15.68 -11.61
CA PRO A 69 16.49 -15.96 -12.91
C PRO A 69 15.38 -17.01 -12.78
N GLY A 70 14.23 -16.78 -13.42
CA GLY A 70 13.06 -17.67 -13.35
C GLY A 70 12.19 -17.55 -12.09
N ALA A 71 12.63 -16.81 -11.06
CA ALA A 71 11.82 -16.54 -9.88
C ALA A 71 11.13 -15.17 -9.96
N LYS A 72 10.06 -15.00 -9.17
CA LYS A 72 9.38 -13.70 -9.03
C LYS A 72 10.37 -12.65 -8.49
N LYS A 73 10.38 -11.47 -9.10
CA LYS A 73 11.19 -10.34 -8.63
C LYS A 73 10.89 -10.03 -7.16
N LYS A 74 11.95 -9.93 -6.37
CA LYS A 74 11.88 -9.56 -4.95
C LYS A 74 11.56 -8.08 -4.83
N ARG A 75 10.84 -7.71 -3.75
CA ARG A 75 10.62 -6.30 -3.37
C ARG A 75 11.50 -5.86 -2.20
N PHE A 76 11.99 -6.81 -1.40
CA PHE A 76 12.78 -6.56 -0.20
C PHE A 76 14.01 -7.48 -0.19
N CYS A 77 15.13 -7.00 0.37
CA CYS A 77 16.37 -7.78 0.44
C CYS A 77 16.30 -8.85 1.54
N SER A 78 15.46 -8.65 2.55
CA SER A 78 15.29 -9.56 3.68
C SER A 78 13.89 -9.46 4.30
N ASP A 79 13.54 -10.48 5.09
CA ASP A 79 12.31 -10.49 5.90
C ASP A 79 12.28 -9.33 6.90
N HIS A 80 13.43 -8.94 7.44
CA HIS A 80 13.55 -7.75 8.31
C HIS A 80 13.11 -6.47 7.59
N CYS A 81 13.59 -6.26 6.37
CA CYS A 81 13.20 -5.11 5.55
C CYS A 81 11.70 -5.14 5.19
N ARG A 82 11.17 -6.33 4.86
CA ARG A 82 9.73 -6.51 4.61
C ARG A 82 8.90 -6.09 5.82
N MET A 83 9.25 -6.58 7.01
CA MET A 83 8.50 -6.29 8.25
C MET A 83 8.55 -4.81 8.61
N ARG A 84 9.73 -4.17 8.51
CA ARG A 84 9.87 -2.73 8.79
C ARG A 84 9.13 -1.86 7.79
N TRP A 85 9.06 -2.27 6.53
CA TRP A 85 8.24 -1.58 5.53
C TRP A 85 6.76 -1.65 5.91
N TRP A 86 6.23 -2.83 6.22
CA TRP A 86 4.82 -2.98 6.63
C TRP A 86 4.48 -2.25 7.93
N ALA A 87 5.41 -2.18 8.88
CA ALA A 87 5.22 -1.41 10.11
C ALA A 87 5.13 0.10 9.85
N LYS A 88 5.87 0.62 8.86
CA LYS A 88 5.83 2.04 8.45
C LYS A 88 4.68 2.38 7.51
N HIS A 89 4.13 1.40 6.81
CA HIS A 89 3.07 1.57 5.82
C HIS A 89 1.79 0.80 6.17
N PRO A 90 1.15 1.08 7.32
CA PRO A 90 -0.11 0.46 7.68
C PRO A 90 -1.23 0.79 6.67
N GLU A 91 -1.16 1.93 5.98
CA GLU A 91 -2.09 2.32 4.91
C GLU A 91 -2.03 1.41 3.67
N ALA A 92 -0.90 0.72 3.46
CA ALA A 92 -0.76 -0.25 2.38
C ALA A 92 -1.42 -1.61 2.72
N ILE A 93 -1.83 -1.82 3.98
CA ILE A 93 -2.55 -3.01 4.41
C ILE A 93 -4.02 -2.84 4.05
N HIS A 94 -4.44 -3.44 2.95
CA HIS A 94 -5.85 -3.56 2.61
C HIS A 94 -6.54 -4.55 3.56
N ARG A 95 -7.04 -4.06 4.70
CA ARG A 95 -7.89 -4.81 5.62
C ARG A 95 -9.29 -5.03 5.03
N LYS A 96 -9.38 -5.79 3.93
CA LYS A 96 -10.63 -6.08 3.20
C LYS A 96 -11.45 -7.23 3.81
N ALA A 97 -10.91 -7.94 4.78
CA ALA A 97 -11.54 -9.12 5.39
C ALA A 97 -11.96 -8.85 6.84
N ILE A 98 -12.55 -7.69 7.13
CA ILE A 98 -13.23 -7.44 8.40
C ILE A 98 -14.70 -7.80 8.22
N TYR A 99 -15.15 -8.82 8.94
CA TYR A 99 -16.53 -9.26 8.95
C TYR A 99 -17.19 -8.86 10.27
N HIS A 100 -18.41 -8.35 10.20
CA HIS A 100 -19.19 -7.96 11.36
C HIS A 100 -20.21 -9.06 11.65
N PHE A 101 -20.26 -9.51 12.90
CA PHE A 101 -21.14 -10.57 13.36
C PHE A 101 -21.81 -10.19 14.67
N THR A 102 -22.89 -10.89 14.98
CA THR A 102 -23.51 -10.89 16.30
C THR A 102 -23.17 -12.22 16.97
N CYS A 103 -22.66 -12.19 18.20
CA CYS A 103 -22.30 -13.41 18.90
C CYS A 103 -23.55 -14.24 19.25
N SER A 104 -23.59 -15.50 18.85
CA SER A 104 -24.73 -16.41 19.12
C SER A 104 -24.99 -16.63 20.61
N THR A 105 -23.97 -16.48 21.46
CA THR A 105 -24.09 -16.71 22.92
C THR A 105 -24.50 -15.47 23.69
N CYS A 106 -23.88 -14.31 23.42
CA CYS A 106 -24.09 -13.11 24.24
C CYS A 106 -24.80 -11.96 23.50
N GLY A 107 -25.13 -12.13 22.23
CA GLY A 107 -25.83 -11.13 21.41
C GLY A 107 -25.01 -9.87 21.10
N LYS A 108 -23.75 -9.77 21.55
CA LYS A 108 -22.93 -8.57 21.31
C LYS A 108 -22.40 -8.56 19.88
N PRO A 109 -22.40 -7.38 19.20
CA PRO A 109 -21.74 -7.23 17.93
C PRO A 109 -20.22 -7.34 18.12
N PHE A 110 -19.54 -7.96 17.15
CA PHE A 110 -18.08 -8.06 17.13
C PHE A 110 -17.55 -8.14 15.70
N GLU A 111 -16.28 -7.78 15.55
CA GLU A 111 -15.54 -7.87 14.29
C GLU A 111 -14.63 -9.10 14.27
N SER A 112 -14.51 -9.72 13.10
CA SER A 112 -13.65 -10.86 12.84
C SER A 112 -12.76 -10.58 11.63
N TYR A 113 -11.45 -10.62 11.83
CA TYR A 113 -10.49 -10.50 10.73
C TYR A 113 -10.24 -11.87 10.08
N GLY A 114 -10.43 -11.97 8.76
CA GLY A 114 -10.07 -13.13 7.95
C GLY A 114 -10.96 -14.38 8.11
N ASN A 115 -11.90 -14.38 9.04
CA ASN A 115 -12.85 -15.49 9.24
C ASN A 115 -14.29 -15.01 9.03
N SER A 116 -14.87 -15.43 7.90
CA SER A 116 -16.23 -15.12 7.46
C SER A 116 -17.33 -15.98 8.10
N HIS A 117 -16.98 -16.96 8.93
CA HIS A 117 -17.91 -17.92 9.53
C HIS A 117 -17.86 -17.90 11.07
N ARG A 118 -17.34 -16.82 11.66
CA ARG A 118 -17.14 -16.75 13.11
C ARG A 118 -18.48 -16.49 13.83
N GLN A 119 -18.84 -17.37 14.75
CA GLN A 119 -20.12 -17.30 15.49
C GLN A 119 -19.97 -16.69 16.90
N TYR A 120 -18.76 -16.70 17.46
CA TYR A 120 -18.51 -16.31 18.86
C TYR A 120 -17.49 -15.18 18.95
N CYS A 121 -17.81 -14.16 19.74
CA CYS A 121 -16.91 -13.04 20.00
C CYS A 121 -15.68 -13.48 20.82
N SER A 122 -15.79 -14.55 21.61
CA SER A 122 -14.73 -15.04 22.50
C SER A 122 -14.78 -16.56 22.70
N ARG A 123 -13.66 -17.13 23.17
CA ARG A 123 -13.57 -18.54 23.56
C ARG A 123 -14.50 -18.89 24.73
N ALA A 124 -14.79 -17.93 25.59
CA ALA A 124 -15.77 -18.09 26.68
C ALA A 124 -17.19 -18.29 26.14
N CYS A 125 -17.61 -17.48 25.16
CA CYS A 125 -18.91 -17.65 24.50
C CYS A 125 -19.03 -19.00 23.78
N TYR A 126 -17.99 -19.41 23.05
CA TYR A 126 -17.93 -20.74 22.45
C TYR A 126 -18.12 -21.87 23.50
N GLY A 127 -17.44 -21.77 24.64
CA GLY A 127 -17.55 -22.76 25.72
C GLY A 127 -18.89 -22.77 26.45
N LEU A 128 -19.60 -21.64 26.50
CA LEU A 128 -20.96 -21.56 27.04
C LEU A 128 -21.98 -22.23 26.11
N ASP A 129 -21.91 -21.95 24.81
CA ASP A 129 -22.78 -22.58 23.81
C ASP A 129 -22.67 -24.11 23.83
N ARG A 130 -21.42 -24.61 23.83
CA ARG A 130 -21.11 -26.05 23.88
C ARG A 130 -21.60 -26.76 25.14
N ARG A 131 -21.86 -26.03 26.24
CA ARG A 131 -22.39 -26.61 27.49
C ARG A 131 -23.92 -26.66 27.48
N HIS A 132 -24.59 -25.73 26.80
CA HIS A 132 -26.05 -25.74 26.68
C HIS A 132 -26.57 -26.72 25.62
N ASN A 133 -25.85 -26.90 24.51
CA ASN A 133 -26.25 -27.81 23.42
C ASN A 133 -25.95 -29.31 23.68
N ASN A 134 -25.32 -29.65 24.81
CA ASN A 134 -24.92 -31.02 25.16
C ASN A 134 -25.68 -31.58 26.39
N GLY A 135 -26.76 -30.92 26.83
CA GLY A 135 -27.68 -31.38 27.88
C GLY A 135 -29.09 -31.52 27.34
#